data_AF-T1GVM7-F1
#
_entry.id   AF-T1GVM7-F1
#
_cell.length_a   1.000
_cell.length_b   1.000
_cell.length_c   1.000
_cell.angle_alpha   90.00
_cell.angle_beta   90.00
_cell.angle_gamma   90.00
#
_symmetry.space_group_name_H-M   'P 1'
#
loop_
_entity.id
_entity.type
_entity.pdbx_description
1 polymer ?
#
loop_
_entity_poly.entity_id
_entity_poly.type
_entity_poly.pdbx_seq_one_letter_code
_entity_poly.pdbx_strand_id
1 'polypeptide(L)'
;PSRCLRVNPKGLDEESKDYLSLYLLLVSCNKSEVRAKFKFSILNAKREETKAMESQRAYRFVQGKDWGFKKFIRRDFLLDEANGLLPEDKLTIFCEVSVVADSVNISGQSNIVQFKVPECKLSEDFGNLFDNEKFSDVSLAVDGREFRAHKAIL
;
A
#
# COMPACT_ATOMS: atom_id res chain seq x y z
N PRO A 1 -1.27 5.05 10.96
CA PRO A 1 -2.50 4.46 11.57
C PRO A 1 -2.07 3.39 12.58
N SER A 2 -2.58 3.43 13.81
CA SER A 2 -2.32 2.39 14.80
C SER A 2 -3.30 1.23 14.60
N ARG A 3 -2.79 0.00 14.63
CA ARG A 3 -3.57 -1.24 14.45
C ARG A 3 -3.17 -2.22 15.55
N CYS A 4 -4.11 -3.05 15.98
CA CYS A 4 -3.79 -4.19 16.83
C CYS A 4 -4.56 -5.43 16.38
N LEU A 5 -4.03 -6.58 16.78
CA LEU A 5 -4.70 -7.86 16.65
C LEU A 5 -5.51 -8.12 17.92
N ARG A 6 -6.77 -8.53 17.76
CA ARG A 6 -7.63 -9.00 18.85
C ARG A 6 -7.80 -10.51 18.69
N VAL A 7 -7.45 -11.24 19.74
CA VAL A 7 -7.54 -12.70 19.80
C VAL A 7 -8.54 -13.06 20.88
N ASN A 8 -9.52 -13.90 20.55
CA ASN A 8 -10.40 -14.53 21.54
C ASN A 8 -10.10 -16.04 21.57
N PRO A 9 -9.29 -16.52 22.54
CA PRO A 9 -8.81 -17.91 22.54
C PRO A 9 -9.90 -18.97 22.70
N LYS A 10 -11.08 -18.59 23.21
CA LYS A 10 -12.24 -19.46 23.47
C LYS A 10 -13.49 -19.00 22.74
N GLY A 11 -13.33 -18.41 21.56
CA GLY A 11 -14.43 -17.85 20.79
C GLY A 11 -14.90 -16.49 21.30
N LEU A 12 -15.76 -15.85 20.54
CA LEU A 12 -16.41 -14.58 20.91
C LEU A 12 -17.73 -14.81 21.65
N ASP A 13 -18.41 -15.94 21.37
CA ASP A 13 -19.71 -16.32 21.90
C ASP A 13 -19.90 -17.85 21.85
N GLU A 14 -21.05 -18.34 22.33
CA GLU A 14 -21.36 -19.77 22.39
C GLU A 14 -21.26 -20.49 21.04
N GLU A 15 -21.58 -19.81 19.93
CA GLU A 15 -21.52 -20.40 18.60
C GLU A 15 -20.06 -20.64 18.15
N SER A 16 -19.11 -19.92 18.74
CA SER A 16 -17.69 -19.94 18.41
C SER A 16 -16.79 -20.47 19.53
N LYS A 17 -17.35 -21.02 20.62
CA LYS A 17 -16.62 -21.49 21.81
C LYS A 17 -15.50 -22.51 21.54
N ASP A 18 -15.68 -23.32 20.50
CA ASP A 18 -14.74 -24.36 20.07
C ASP A 18 -13.69 -23.84 19.07
N TYR A 19 -13.70 -22.54 18.79
CA TYR A 19 -12.80 -21.89 17.85
C TYR A 19 -11.98 -20.80 18.55
N LEU A 20 -10.79 -20.55 18.01
CA LEU A 20 -10.09 -19.29 18.23
C LEU A 20 -10.64 -18.27 17.23
N SER A 21 -10.96 -17.06 17.69
CA SER A 21 -11.41 -15.96 16.83
C SER A 21 -10.31 -14.91 16.69
N LEU A 22 -10.14 -14.37 15.47
CA LEU A 22 -9.15 -13.32 15.18
C LEU A 22 -9.76 -12.13 14.49
N TYR A 23 -9.37 -10.93 14.93
CA TYR A 23 -9.83 -9.67 14.37
C TYR A 23 -8.69 -8.66 14.25
N LEU A 24 -8.70 -7.89 13.16
CA LEU A 24 -7.86 -6.72 12.97
C LEU A 24 -8.66 -5.51 13.45
N LEU A 25 -8.14 -4.76 14.42
CA LEU A 25 -8.75 -3.55 14.96
C LEU A 25 -7.98 -2.32 14.48
N LEU A 26 -8.71 -1.32 13.97
CA LEU A 26 -8.16 0.00 13.73
C LEU A 26 -8.22 0.83 15.02
N VAL A 27 -7.07 1.00 15.69
CA VAL A 27 -6.98 1.72 16.98
C VAL A 27 -7.02 3.23 16.76
N SER A 28 -6.27 3.74 15.79
CA SER A 28 -6.28 5.17 15.45
C SER A 28 -5.91 5.42 13.99
N CYS A 29 -6.52 6.46 13.41
CA CYS A 29 -6.20 6.93 12.06
C CYS A 29 -6.44 8.43 11.94
N ASN A 30 -5.60 9.12 11.18
CA ASN A 30 -5.77 10.55 10.89
C ASN A 30 -6.79 10.79 9.75
N LYS A 31 -7.30 9.72 9.14
CA LYS A 31 -8.35 9.76 8.11
C LYS A 31 -9.67 9.32 8.74
N SER A 32 -10.79 9.77 8.16
CA SER A 32 -12.13 9.35 8.57
C SER A 32 -12.35 7.84 8.42
N GLU A 33 -11.77 7.23 7.38
CA GLU A 33 -11.81 5.80 7.14
C GLU A 33 -10.60 5.27 6.39
N VAL A 34 -10.41 3.95 6.45
CA VAL A 34 -9.41 3.20 5.70
C VAL A 34 -10.08 1.98 5.07
N ARG A 35 -9.87 1.74 3.78
CA ARG A 35 -10.26 0.48 3.14
C ARG A 35 -9.08 -0.47 3.10
N ALA A 36 -9.22 -1.67 3.63
CA ALA A 36 -8.13 -2.65 3.63
C ALA A 36 -8.63 -4.09 3.47
N LYS A 37 -7.85 -4.89 2.75
CA LYS A 37 -7.88 -6.36 2.83
C LYS A 37 -6.94 -6.82 3.93
N PHE A 38 -7.23 -7.97 4.51
CA PHE A 38 -6.37 -8.61 5.50
C PHE A 38 -6.37 -10.13 5.34
N LYS A 39 -5.23 -10.74 5.66
CA LYS A 39 -5.05 -12.20 5.73
C LYS A 39 -4.44 -12.54 7.08
N PHE A 40 -4.98 -13.58 7.71
CA PHE A 40 -4.40 -14.19 8.90
C PHE A 40 -3.92 -15.60 8.57
N SER A 41 -2.77 -15.98 9.13
CA SER A 41 -2.22 -17.32 9.05
C SER A 41 -1.48 -17.67 10.34
N ILE A 42 -1.17 -18.95 10.54
CA ILE A 42 -0.32 -19.44 11.63
C ILE A 42 1.04 -19.79 11.03
N LEU A 43 2.12 -19.44 11.72
CA LEU A 43 3.46 -19.89 11.34
C LEU A 43 3.79 -21.21 12.03
N ASN A 44 4.18 -22.22 11.25
CA ASN A 44 4.66 -23.50 11.78
C ASN A 44 6.11 -23.37 12.30
N ALA A 45 6.68 -24.47 12.80
CA ALA A 45 8.07 -24.51 13.28
C ALA A 45 9.13 -24.08 12.24
N LYS A 46 8.83 -24.22 10.95
CA LYS A 46 9.69 -23.79 9.83
C LYS A 46 9.46 -22.33 9.41
N ARG A 47 8.60 -21.60 10.12
CA ARG A 47 8.12 -20.25 9.78
C ARG A 47 7.37 -20.16 8.45
N GLU A 48 6.78 -21.26 8.02
CA GLU A 48 5.91 -21.30 6.85
C GLU A 48 4.48 -20.99 7.27
N GLU A 49 3.76 -20.21 6.45
CA GLU A 49 2.36 -19.92 6.68
C GLU A 49 1.47 -21.15 6.46
N THR A 50 0.56 -21.41 7.38
CA THR A 50 -0.48 -22.44 7.29
C THR A 50 -1.80 -21.91 7.83
N LYS A 51 -2.90 -22.63 7.53
CA LYS A 51 -4.27 -22.30 7.99
C LYS A 51 -4.66 -20.84 7.69
N ALA A 52 -4.33 -20.38 6.49
CA ALA A 52 -4.59 -19.01 6.07
C ALA A 52 -6.10 -18.77 5.84
N MET A 53 -6.58 -17.61 6.28
CA MET A 53 -7.86 -17.06 5.85
C MET A 53 -7.72 -15.58 5.51
N GLU A 54 -8.28 -15.21 4.35
CA GLU A 54 -8.21 -13.87 3.79
C GLU A 54 -9.60 -13.27 3.62
N SER A 55 -9.70 -11.96 3.87
CA SER A 55 -10.87 -11.17 3.57
C SER A 55 -11.18 -11.20 2.07
N GLN A 56 -12.40 -11.56 1.68
CA GLN A 56 -12.81 -11.63 0.27
C GLN A 56 -12.72 -10.27 -0.46
N ARG A 57 -12.83 -9.17 0.29
CA ARG A 57 -12.80 -7.80 -0.22
C ARG A 57 -12.18 -6.85 0.78
N ALA A 58 -11.88 -5.63 0.33
CA ALA A 58 -11.46 -4.57 1.22
C ALA A 58 -12.65 -4.10 2.09
N TYR A 59 -12.49 -4.21 3.41
CA TYR A 59 -13.46 -3.72 4.38
C TYR A 59 -13.18 -2.27 4.75
N ARG A 60 -14.24 -1.53 5.07
CA ARG A 60 -14.15 -0.16 5.60
C ARG A 60 -13.87 -0.23 7.10
N PHE A 61 -12.72 0.31 7.51
CA PHE A 61 -12.34 0.50 8.90
C PHE A 61 -12.52 1.97 9.27
N VAL A 62 -13.22 2.20 10.38
CA VAL A 62 -13.24 3.48 11.11
C VAL A 62 -12.55 3.26 12.46
N GLN A 63 -12.17 4.32 13.14
CA GLN A 63 -11.53 4.21 14.45
C GLN A 63 -12.40 3.40 15.43
N GLY A 64 -11.80 2.41 16.10
CA GLY A 64 -12.50 1.50 17.01
C GLY A 64 -13.23 0.33 16.34
N LYS A 65 -13.27 0.27 15.00
CA LYS A 65 -13.91 -0.83 14.26
C LYS A 65 -12.92 -1.96 13.97
N ASP A 66 -13.39 -3.19 14.13
CA ASP A 66 -12.67 -4.40 13.77
C ASP A 66 -13.36 -5.20 12.66
N TRP A 67 -12.56 -6.02 12.00
CA TRP A 67 -12.99 -7.04 11.02
C TRP A 67 -12.12 -8.28 11.18
N GLY A 68 -12.71 -9.45 10.99
CA GLY A 68 -12.01 -10.70 11.27
C GLY A 68 -12.85 -11.94 11.05
N PHE A 69 -12.36 -13.06 11.56
CA PHE A 69 -13.01 -14.36 11.46
C PHE A 69 -13.39 -14.85 12.85
N LYS A 70 -14.71 -14.96 13.07
CA LYS A 70 -15.31 -15.50 14.29
C LYS A 70 -14.88 -16.95 14.55
N LYS A 71 -14.74 -17.75 13.48
CA LYS A 71 -14.30 -19.14 13.51
C LYS A 71 -13.00 -19.30 12.72
N PHE A 72 -11.88 -18.81 13.27
CA PHE A 72 -10.60 -18.83 12.55
C PHE A 72 -9.99 -20.24 12.50
N ILE A 73 -9.85 -20.90 13.65
CA ILE A 73 -9.37 -22.28 13.69
C ILE A 73 -10.04 -23.00 14.85
N ARG A 74 -10.41 -24.27 14.65
CA ARG A 74 -10.91 -25.08 15.76
C ARG A 74 -9.81 -25.29 16.79
N ARG A 75 -10.18 -25.24 18.06
CA ARG A 75 -9.25 -25.34 19.18
C ARG A 75 -8.65 -26.73 19.32
N ASP A 76 -9.43 -27.78 19.09
CA ASP A 76 -8.93 -29.16 19.10
C ASP A 76 -7.86 -29.37 18.03
N PHE A 77 -8.09 -28.89 16.80
CA PHE A 77 -7.11 -28.93 15.73
C PHE A 77 -5.85 -28.12 16.07
N LEU A 78 -6.01 -26.94 16.68
CA LEU A 78 -4.89 -26.09 17.06
C LEU A 78 -4.02 -26.72 18.17
N LEU A 79 -4.65 -27.35 19.16
CA LEU A 79 -4.00 -27.90 20.34
C LEU A 79 -3.43 -29.32 20.12
N ASP A 80 -3.86 -30.01 19.07
CA ASP A 80 -3.31 -31.31 18.71
C ASP A 80 -1.88 -31.17 18.17
N GLU A 81 -0.94 -31.71 18.95
CA GLU A 81 0.51 -31.68 18.68
C GLU A 81 0.86 -32.26 17.31
N ALA A 82 0.07 -33.22 16.79
CA ALA A 82 0.28 -33.81 15.48
C ALA A 82 0.17 -32.78 14.34
N ASN A 83 -0.53 -31.66 14.56
CA ASN A 83 -0.68 -30.59 13.58
C ASN A 83 0.48 -29.59 13.57
N GLY A 84 1.37 -29.61 14.58
CA GLY A 84 2.59 -28.80 14.60
C GLY A 84 2.37 -27.28 14.57
N LEU A 85 1.23 -26.81 15.09
CA LEU A 85 0.83 -25.39 15.07
C LEU A 85 1.27 -24.58 16.30
N LEU A 86 1.73 -25.27 17.35
CA LEU A 86 2.18 -24.69 18.62
C LEU A 86 3.59 -25.17 18.97
N PRO A 87 4.62 -24.89 18.14
CA PRO A 87 5.99 -25.26 18.49
C PRO A 87 6.37 -24.60 19.82
N GLU A 88 6.84 -25.40 20.78
CA GLU A 88 7.16 -24.95 22.14
C GLU A 88 5.98 -24.27 22.86
N ASP A 89 4.74 -24.73 22.62
CA ASP A 89 3.50 -24.16 23.17
C ASP A 89 3.29 -22.67 22.80
N LYS A 90 3.88 -22.23 21.68
CA LYS A 90 3.78 -20.85 21.18
C LYS A 90 2.92 -20.78 19.94
N LEU A 91 1.81 -20.04 20.04
CA LEU A 91 1.02 -19.64 18.88
C LEU A 91 1.64 -18.42 18.20
N THR A 92 2.09 -18.59 16.96
CA THR A 92 2.58 -17.47 16.14
C THR A 92 1.56 -17.13 15.06
N ILE A 93 0.92 -15.96 15.19
CA ILE A 93 -0.07 -15.46 14.23
C ILE A 93 0.60 -14.46 13.29
N PHE A 94 0.48 -14.70 12.00
CA PHE A 94 0.92 -13.79 10.95
C PHE A 94 -0.28 -13.05 10.36
N CYS A 95 -0.12 -11.75 10.15
CA CYS A 95 -1.19 -10.85 9.70
C CYS A 95 -0.64 -9.98 8.57
N GLU A 96 -1.21 -10.15 7.38
CA GLU A 96 -0.92 -9.30 6.22
C GLU A 96 -2.07 -8.32 6.03
N VAL A 97 -1.76 -7.04 5.79
CA VAL A 97 -2.77 -5.99 5.63
C VAL A 97 -2.47 -5.15 4.39
N SER A 98 -3.35 -5.22 3.40
CA SER A 98 -3.25 -4.48 2.14
C SER A 98 -4.23 -3.31 2.15
N VAL A 99 -3.72 -2.09 2.32
CA VAL A 99 -4.53 -0.87 2.31
C VAL A 99 -4.79 -0.44 0.88
N VAL A 100 -6.05 -0.22 0.54
CA VAL A 100 -6.44 0.36 -0.74
C VAL A 100 -6.22 1.86 -0.67
N ALA A 101 -5.32 2.38 -1.50
CA ALA A 101 -5.18 3.81 -1.74
C ALA A 101 -6.04 4.20 -2.94
N ASP A 102 -6.70 5.36 -2.87
CA ASP A 102 -7.37 5.93 -4.04
C ASP A 102 -6.30 6.38 -5.03
N SER A 103 -6.23 5.72 -6.19
CA SER A 103 -5.41 6.17 -7.31
C SER A 103 -6.27 6.96 -8.28
N VAL A 104 -5.95 8.24 -8.48
CA VAL A 104 -6.51 9.01 -9.59
C VAL A 104 -5.68 8.66 -10.83
N ASN A 105 -6.29 7.94 -11.78
CA ASN A 105 -5.66 7.73 -13.08
C ASN A 105 -5.73 9.05 -13.86
N ILE A 106 -4.62 9.77 -13.95
CA ILE A 106 -4.49 10.91 -14.85
C ILE A 106 -4.12 10.34 -16.23
N SER A 107 -5.12 9.92 -17.00
CA SER A 107 -4.91 9.59 -18.42
C SER A 107 -4.98 10.88 -19.25
N GLY A 108 -3.94 11.18 -20.01
CA GLY A 108 -4.03 12.16 -21.10
C GLY A 108 -5.10 11.73 -22.11
N GLN A 109 -5.74 12.68 -22.79
CA GLN A 109 -6.72 12.38 -23.83
C GLN A 109 -6.09 11.47 -24.89
N SER A 110 -6.56 10.23 -25.00
CA SER A 110 -6.19 9.34 -26.10
C SER A 110 -6.94 9.81 -27.34
N ASN A 111 -6.33 10.71 -28.10
CA ASN A 111 -6.88 11.12 -29.39
C ASN A 111 -6.91 9.90 -30.32
N ILE A 112 -8.10 9.35 -30.59
CA ILE A 112 -8.36 8.36 -31.65
C ILE A 112 -8.35 9.12 -32.99
N VAL A 113 -7.23 9.74 -33.31
CA VAL A 113 -7.05 10.51 -34.54
C VAL A 113 -6.00 9.79 -35.37
N GLN A 114 -6.35 9.43 -36.61
CA GLN A 114 -5.45 8.80 -37.60
C GLN A 114 -4.21 9.65 -37.95
N PHE A 115 -4.06 10.83 -37.37
CA PHE A 115 -3.00 11.79 -37.64
C PHE A 115 -2.08 11.90 -36.42
N LYS A 116 -0.83 11.45 -36.57
CA LYS A 116 0.19 11.52 -35.52
C LYS A 116 0.74 12.95 -35.44
N VAL A 117 0.32 13.69 -34.41
CA VAL A 117 0.90 14.99 -34.09
C VAL A 117 2.33 14.79 -33.59
N PRO A 118 3.34 15.48 -34.16
CA PRO A 118 4.70 15.46 -33.64
C PRO A 118 4.75 15.95 -32.18
N GLU A 119 5.68 15.42 -31.40
CA GLU A 119 5.90 15.90 -30.04
C GLU A 119 6.30 17.38 -30.02
N CYS A 120 5.89 18.10 -28.98
CA CYS A 120 6.27 19.49 -28.79
C CYS A 120 7.77 19.58 -28.52
N LYS A 121 8.53 20.22 -29.41
CA LYS A 121 9.98 20.39 -29.30
C LYS A 121 10.42 21.74 -28.75
N LEU A 122 9.47 22.54 -28.24
CA LEU A 122 9.74 23.91 -27.82
C LEU A 122 10.87 24.00 -26.76
N SER A 123 10.96 23.03 -25.84
CA SER A 123 12.05 22.98 -24.87
C SER A 123 13.41 22.70 -25.52
N GLU A 124 13.45 21.82 -26.52
CA GLU A 124 14.68 21.53 -27.29
C GLU A 124 15.10 22.76 -28.10
N ASP A 125 14.13 23.45 -28.71
CA ASP A 125 14.37 24.66 -29.49
C ASP A 125 14.92 25.80 -28.63
N PHE A 126 14.40 25.98 -27.40
CA PHE A 126 14.95 26.94 -26.45
C PHE A 126 16.34 26.54 -25.93
N GLY A 127 16.58 25.26 -25.68
CA GLY A 127 17.92 24.75 -25.34
C GLY A 127 18.92 25.04 -26.46
N ASN A 128 18.55 24.75 -27.71
CA ASN A 128 19.37 25.02 -28.87
C ASN A 128 19.70 26.51 -29.01
N LEU A 129 18.75 27.40 -28.73
CA LEU A 129 18.97 28.85 -28.79
C LEU A 129 19.99 29.33 -27.75
N PHE A 130 19.99 28.72 -26.56
CA PHE A 130 21.01 28.95 -25.54
C PHE A 130 22.38 28.42 -26.00
N ASP A 131 22.46 27.16 -26.44
CA ASP A 131 23.72 26.50 -26.80
C ASP A 131 24.41 27.14 -28.02
N ASN A 132 23.65 27.64 -28.99
CA ASN A 132 24.20 28.23 -30.21
C ASN A 132 24.35 29.76 -30.15
N GLU A 133 23.96 30.39 -29.04
CA GLU A 133 24.09 31.83 -28.75
C GLU A 133 23.46 32.77 -29.81
N LYS A 134 22.60 32.24 -30.69
CA LYS A 134 22.01 33.05 -31.77
C LYS A 134 21.06 34.08 -31.18
N PHE A 135 21.17 35.32 -31.65
CA PHE A 135 20.30 36.44 -31.25
C PHE A 135 20.36 36.78 -29.75
N SER A 136 21.39 36.35 -29.03
CA SER A 136 21.57 36.73 -27.62
C SER A 136 21.79 38.24 -27.48
N ASP A 137 21.03 38.86 -26.59
CA ASP A 137 20.98 40.31 -26.35
C ASP A 137 21.48 40.70 -24.95
N VAL A 138 21.94 39.71 -24.16
CA VAL A 138 22.57 39.92 -22.85
C VAL A 138 23.72 38.94 -22.62
N SER A 139 24.64 39.30 -21.73
CA SER A 139 25.72 38.45 -21.24
C SER A 139 25.73 38.44 -19.72
N LEU A 140 25.75 37.24 -19.13
CA LEU A 140 25.79 37.03 -17.70
C LEU A 140 27.22 36.65 -17.31
N ALA A 141 27.84 37.45 -16.45
CA ALA A 141 29.18 37.17 -15.92
C ALA A 141 29.08 36.50 -14.54
N VAL A 142 29.61 35.28 -14.41
CA VAL A 142 29.60 34.48 -13.17
C VAL A 142 30.99 33.89 -12.95
N ASP A 143 31.63 34.22 -11.83
CA ASP A 143 32.97 33.74 -11.46
C ASP A 143 34.01 33.83 -12.58
N GLY A 144 34.00 34.95 -13.31
CA GLY A 144 34.94 35.23 -14.40
C GLY A 144 34.63 34.52 -15.72
N ARG A 145 33.48 33.85 -15.84
CA ARG A 145 32.97 33.27 -17.08
C ARG A 145 31.78 34.06 -17.58
N GLU A 146 31.66 34.22 -18.89
CA GLU A 146 30.53 34.88 -19.54
C GLU A 146 29.63 33.87 -20.25
N PHE A 147 28.31 34.07 -20.14
CA PHE A 147 27.28 33.27 -20.81
C PHE A 147 26.37 34.18 -21.62
N ARG A 148 26.21 33.89 -22.91
CA ARG A 148 25.27 34.59 -23.79
C ARG A 148 23.84 34.09 -23.52
N ALA A 149 22.88 35.01 -23.40
CA ALA A 149 21.48 34.67 -23.11
C ALA A 149 20.51 35.68 -23.75
N HIS A 150 19.21 35.48 -23.49
CA HIS A 150 18.12 36.25 -24.10
C HIS A 150 17.22 36.83 -23.00
N LYS A 151 17.13 38.17 -22.93
CA LYS A 151 16.38 38.88 -21.86
C LYS A 151 14.90 38.52 -21.80
N ALA A 152 14.31 38.13 -22.93
CA ALA A 152 12.90 37.77 -23.00
C ALA A 152 12.60 36.35 -22.49
N ILE A 153 13.62 35.50 -22.35
CA ILE A 153 13.49 34.11 -21.88
C ILE A 153 13.80 34.00 -20.38
N LEU A 154 14.76 34.82 -19.91
CA LEU A 154 15.08 34.98 -18.47
C LEU A 154 13.94 35.70 -17.72
#